data_AF-A0A520R3S6-F1
#
_entry.id   AF-A0A520R3S6-F1
#
_cell.length_a   1.000
_cell.length_b   1.000
_cell.length_c   1.000
_cell.angle_alpha   90.00
_cell.angle_beta   90.00
_cell.angle_gamma   90.00
#
_symmetry.space_group_name_H-M   'P 1'
#
loop_
_entity.id
_entity.type
_entity.pdbx_description
1 polymer ?
#
loop_
_entity_poly.entity_id
_entity_poly.type
_entity_poly.pdbx_seq_one_letter_code
_entity_poly.pdbx_strand_id
1 'polypeptide(L)'
;MTSSQFYLLAGGILASVGCGNTIGDSVGSTRAELSAVPSHSSPYYFEYPTAPEIWWEVGVSTIGELDSALDTARSEGHTRIYFTSTVVAPTYDVNLEAMNDIRLEVNGSELGSVILGDGTQRIEIVGGIFNSVQFLEPSFTISGSPCDEPVLDVGIVGSKITNWRGDDAAIDIRYAHRVLIWANDIESPRYSIYAGNGFGCESEYVGVFENDLISYQTVGLQRESTVRLIDVLGSVLERNTLTNEGFTTEEIKHNYRVHGSSRFNHAFDNYLNNGGVAIGTCTASTCGVDAVSDQHFHTNVTCNTAPELFKVHRTQTSYATVTNNLAYSDTWSSYVEIGGPGSGVPTSWTISDNSVVAFDAVACPLPFRGSSYAP
;
A
#
# COMPACT_ATOMS: atom_id res chain seq x y z
N MET A 1 -15.53 21.34 -65.50
CA MET A 1 -14.62 22.09 -66.40
C MET A 1 -14.83 23.57 -66.15
N THR A 2 -13.72 24.32 -66.14
CA THR A 2 -13.61 25.78 -65.90
C THR A 2 -13.87 26.20 -64.45
N SER A 3 -13.13 27.10 -63.82
CA SER A 3 -11.75 27.60 -63.97
C SER A 3 -11.52 28.51 -62.77
N SER A 4 -10.27 28.53 -62.32
CA SER A 4 -9.65 29.30 -61.24
C SER A 4 -10.11 30.76 -61.08
N GLN A 5 -10.01 31.29 -59.84
CA GLN A 5 -9.19 32.48 -59.59
C GLN A 5 -8.86 32.67 -58.10
N PHE A 6 -7.55 32.79 -57.86
CA PHE A 6 -6.89 33.26 -56.63
C PHE A 6 -7.07 34.77 -56.49
N TYR A 7 -7.26 35.26 -55.26
CA TYR A 7 -6.62 36.50 -54.80
C TYR A 7 -6.22 36.34 -53.33
N LEU A 8 -4.91 36.44 -53.11
CA LEU A 8 -4.28 36.68 -51.82
C LEU A 8 -4.24 38.21 -51.62
N LEU A 9 -4.64 38.72 -50.45
CA LEU A 9 -4.04 39.93 -49.88
C LEU A 9 -4.29 39.97 -48.37
N ALA A 10 -3.21 40.30 -47.67
CA ALA A 10 -2.98 40.15 -46.26
C ALA A 10 -3.57 41.29 -45.42
N GLY A 11 -3.70 41.01 -44.12
CA GLY A 11 -3.43 42.01 -43.09
C GLY A 11 -4.59 42.30 -42.14
N GLY A 12 -4.31 42.23 -40.85
CA GLY A 12 -5.08 42.96 -39.84
C GLY A 12 -5.66 42.09 -38.75
N ILE A 13 -4.86 41.92 -37.69
CA ILE A 13 -5.24 41.37 -36.40
C ILE A 13 -6.39 42.20 -35.82
N LEU A 14 -7.53 41.57 -35.56
CA LEU A 14 -8.56 42.03 -34.62
C LEU A 14 -8.92 40.84 -33.74
N ALA A 15 -8.59 40.95 -32.46
CA ALA A 15 -9.04 40.04 -31.43
C ALA A 15 -10.56 40.22 -31.23
N SER A 16 -11.34 39.18 -31.51
CA SER A 16 -12.66 38.98 -30.91
C SER A 16 -13.04 37.50 -30.87
N VAL A 17 -13.19 37.01 -29.65
CA VAL A 17 -14.16 36.02 -29.14
C VAL A 17 -14.67 34.95 -30.12
N GLY A 18 -14.36 33.69 -29.81
CA GLY A 18 -15.05 32.53 -30.37
C GLY A 18 -14.86 31.32 -29.47
N CYS A 19 -15.92 30.95 -28.74
CA CYS A 19 -16.06 29.64 -28.12
C CYS A 19 -15.80 28.55 -29.17
N GLY A 20 -14.90 27.62 -28.85
CA GLY A 20 -14.62 26.45 -29.68
C GLY A 20 -14.18 25.30 -28.77
N ASN A 21 -15.11 24.38 -28.55
CA ASN A 21 -14.83 23.05 -28.03
C ASN A 21 -13.74 22.39 -28.88
N THR A 22 -12.68 21.94 -28.22
CA THR A 22 -11.99 20.69 -28.56
C THR A 22 -11.67 20.01 -27.25
N ILE A 23 -12.58 19.14 -26.82
CA ILE A 23 -12.27 18.01 -25.94
C ILE A 23 -11.32 17.16 -26.77
N GLY A 24 -10.03 17.31 -26.49
CA GLY A 24 -8.97 16.47 -27.02
C GLY A 24 -8.80 15.29 -26.07
N ASP A 25 -9.20 14.12 -26.56
CA ASP A 25 -8.81 12.81 -26.04
C ASP A 25 -7.29 12.73 -25.79
N SER A 26 -6.94 11.79 -24.90
CA SER A 26 -5.60 11.30 -24.54
C SER A 26 -4.89 11.99 -23.36
N VAL A 27 -5.43 11.80 -22.16
CA VAL A 27 -4.57 11.44 -21.01
C VAL A 27 -4.69 9.93 -20.85
N GLY A 28 -3.83 9.19 -21.55
CA GLY A 28 -3.65 7.78 -21.22
C GLY A 28 -3.05 7.71 -19.83
N SER A 29 -3.88 7.44 -18.81
CA SER A 29 -3.36 6.84 -17.59
C SER A 29 -2.80 5.50 -18.02
N THR A 30 -1.48 5.39 -18.14
CA THR A 30 -0.82 4.10 -18.21
C THR A 30 -1.20 3.36 -16.94
N ARG A 31 -2.19 2.47 -17.05
CA ARG A 31 -2.62 1.58 -15.99
C ARG A 31 -1.34 0.93 -15.45
N ALA A 32 -1.06 1.16 -14.18
CA ALA A 32 0.03 0.47 -13.52
C ALA A 32 -0.26 -1.04 -13.66
N GLU A 33 0.64 -1.76 -14.31
CA GLU A 33 0.61 -3.22 -14.45
C GLU A 33 1.90 -3.74 -13.83
N LEU A 34 1.91 -4.97 -13.31
CA LEU A 34 3.14 -5.63 -12.86
C LEU A 34 4.21 -5.65 -13.96
N SER A 35 3.78 -5.74 -15.22
CA SER A 35 4.64 -5.65 -16.42
C SER A 35 5.27 -4.27 -16.64
N ALA A 36 4.67 -3.22 -16.07
CA ALA A 36 5.07 -1.82 -16.19
C ALA A 36 5.86 -1.30 -14.98
N VAL A 37 6.07 -2.16 -13.97
CA VAL A 37 6.93 -1.84 -12.83
C VAL A 37 8.33 -1.49 -13.36
N PRO A 38 8.87 -0.31 -13.00
CA PRO A 38 10.20 0.07 -13.46
C PRO A 38 11.23 -1.00 -13.12
N SER A 39 12.06 -1.37 -14.09
CA SER A 39 13.26 -2.19 -13.87
C SER A 39 14.35 -1.39 -13.14
N HIS A 40 13.99 -0.70 -12.06
CA HIS A 40 14.98 -0.22 -11.13
C HIS A 40 15.49 -1.44 -10.38
N SER A 41 16.78 -1.72 -10.57
CA SER A 41 17.58 -2.43 -9.59
C SER A 41 17.44 -1.66 -8.28
N SER A 42 16.43 -1.99 -7.48
CA SER A 42 16.31 -1.46 -6.14
C SER A 42 17.63 -1.79 -5.44
N PRO A 43 18.38 -0.82 -4.92
CA PRO A 43 19.55 -1.12 -4.09
C PRO A 43 19.15 -1.83 -2.78
N TYR A 44 17.85 -2.00 -2.56
CA TYR A 44 17.23 -2.58 -1.40
C TYR A 44 16.79 -4.01 -1.76
N TYR A 45 17.04 -4.96 -0.85
CA TYR A 45 16.73 -6.38 -0.98
C TYR A 45 15.22 -6.63 -1.15
N PHE A 46 14.67 -6.29 -2.31
CA PHE A 46 13.27 -6.43 -2.66
C PHE A 46 13.16 -7.15 -4.00
N GLU A 47 12.42 -8.25 -3.98
CA GLU A 47 12.07 -9.00 -5.18
C GLU A 47 10.64 -8.65 -5.57
N TYR A 48 10.45 -8.22 -6.82
CA TYR A 48 9.10 -7.94 -7.34
C TYR A 48 8.33 -9.24 -7.58
N PRO A 49 6.99 -9.22 -7.50
CA PRO A 49 6.16 -10.34 -7.93
C PRO A 49 6.43 -10.69 -9.40
N THR A 50 6.47 -11.98 -9.70
CA THR A 50 6.41 -12.45 -11.09
C THR A 50 4.99 -12.21 -11.63
N ALA A 51 4.88 -11.61 -12.81
CA ALA A 51 3.57 -11.39 -13.44
C ALA A 51 2.88 -12.73 -13.81
N PRO A 52 1.54 -12.78 -13.80
CA PRO A 52 0.78 -13.95 -14.26
C PRO A 52 1.06 -14.29 -15.74
N GLU A 53 1.18 -15.58 -16.05
CA GLU A 53 1.23 -16.07 -17.43
C GLU A 53 -0.19 -16.33 -17.95
N ILE A 54 -0.73 -15.46 -18.80
CA ILE A 54 -2.13 -15.54 -19.27
C ILE A 54 -2.26 -16.20 -20.64
N TRP A 55 -3.12 -17.21 -20.74
CA TRP A 55 -3.50 -17.89 -22.00
C TRP A 55 -4.99 -17.79 -22.31
N TRP A 56 -5.82 -17.63 -21.28
CA TRP A 56 -7.27 -17.58 -21.39
C TRP A 56 -7.80 -16.22 -20.97
N GLU A 57 -8.83 -15.74 -21.66
CA GLU A 57 -9.54 -14.52 -21.29
C GLU A 57 -11.03 -14.78 -21.17
N VAL A 58 -11.62 -14.38 -20.04
CA VAL A 58 -13.04 -14.56 -19.75
C VAL A 58 -13.64 -13.21 -19.36
N GLY A 59 -14.58 -12.74 -20.18
CA GLY A 59 -15.38 -11.56 -19.89
C GLY A 59 -16.58 -11.91 -19.02
N VAL A 60 -16.81 -11.16 -17.95
CA VAL A 60 -17.95 -11.37 -17.04
C VAL A 60 -18.78 -10.10 -16.91
N SER A 61 -20.09 -10.23 -16.74
CA SER A 61 -21.06 -9.14 -16.57
C SER A 61 -21.97 -9.34 -15.37
N THR A 62 -21.94 -10.52 -14.75
CA THR A 62 -22.75 -10.88 -13.57
C THR A 62 -21.92 -11.69 -12.58
N ILE A 63 -22.43 -11.81 -11.35
CA ILE A 63 -21.81 -12.67 -10.32
C ILE A 63 -21.81 -14.15 -10.72
N GLY A 64 -22.88 -14.65 -11.36
CA GLY A 64 -22.91 -16.04 -11.80
C GLY A 64 -21.87 -16.35 -12.90
N GLU A 65 -21.59 -15.39 -13.77
CA GLU A 65 -20.51 -15.50 -14.76
C GLU A 65 -19.12 -15.41 -14.10
N LEU A 66 -18.96 -14.56 -13.08
CA LEU A 66 -17.75 -14.51 -12.27
C LEU A 66 -17.49 -15.82 -11.54
N ASP A 67 -18.49 -16.39 -10.85
CA ASP A 67 -18.39 -17.72 -10.20
C ASP A 67 -17.93 -18.77 -11.21
N SER A 68 -18.56 -18.81 -12.38
CA SER A 68 -18.22 -19.78 -13.43
C SER A 68 -16.78 -19.57 -13.95
N ALA A 69 -16.36 -18.31 -14.13
CA ALA A 69 -15.01 -17.97 -14.56
C ALA A 69 -13.96 -18.36 -13.51
N LEU A 70 -14.24 -18.13 -12.22
CA LEU A 70 -13.38 -18.51 -11.11
C LEU A 70 -13.25 -20.05 -11.00
N ASP A 71 -14.34 -20.79 -11.20
CA ASP A 71 -14.29 -22.25 -11.21
C ASP A 71 -13.44 -22.80 -12.37
N THR A 72 -13.58 -22.23 -13.58
CA THR A 72 -12.71 -22.58 -14.71
C THR A 72 -11.25 -22.23 -14.41
N ALA A 73 -10.99 -21.01 -13.94
CA ALA A 73 -9.66 -20.53 -13.59
C ALA A 73 -8.96 -21.39 -12.53
N ARG A 74 -9.71 -21.91 -11.53
CA ARG A 74 -9.17 -22.84 -10.53
C ARG A 74 -8.66 -24.15 -11.14
N SER A 75 -9.31 -24.62 -12.20
CA SER A 75 -8.96 -25.88 -12.86
C SER A 75 -7.91 -25.74 -13.97
N GLU A 76 -7.89 -24.60 -14.66
CA GLU A 76 -7.06 -24.39 -15.85
C GLU A 76 -5.85 -23.47 -15.61
N GLY A 77 -5.90 -22.62 -14.58
CA GLY A 77 -4.93 -21.55 -14.36
C GLY A 77 -4.89 -20.53 -15.51
N HIS A 78 -3.86 -19.70 -15.55
CA HIS A 78 -3.48 -18.89 -16.72
C HIS A 78 -4.64 -18.04 -17.30
N THR A 79 -5.50 -17.52 -16.43
CA THR A 79 -6.78 -16.92 -16.81
C THR A 79 -6.84 -15.45 -16.43
N ARG A 80 -7.16 -14.62 -17.41
CA ARG A 80 -7.57 -13.23 -17.20
C ARG A 80 -9.09 -13.15 -17.15
N ILE A 81 -9.60 -12.75 -16.00
CA ILE A 81 -11.02 -12.47 -15.79
C ILE A 81 -11.20 -10.96 -15.83
N TYR A 82 -12.04 -10.45 -16.74
CA TYR A 82 -12.27 -9.01 -16.88
C TYR A 82 -13.76 -8.67 -16.90
N PHE A 83 -14.12 -7.59 -16.20
CA PHE A 83 -15.50 -7.14 -16.11
C PHE A 83 -15.88 -6.35 -17.37
N THR A 84 -16.88 -6.84 -18.10
CA THR A 84 -17.47 -6.20 -19.29
C THR A 84 -18.56 -5.20 -18.94
N SER A 85 -19.05 -5.23 -17.70
CA SER A 85 -19.98 -4.26 -17.13
C SER A 85 -19.71 -4.07 -15.63
N THR A 86 -20.15 -2.93 -15.09
CA THR A 86 -20.13 -2.68 -13.65
C THR A 86 -21.05 -3.67 -12.92
N VAL A 87 -20.51 -4.34 -11.91
CA VAL A 87 -21.23 -5.23 -11.00
C VAL A 87 -21.13 -4.64 -9.59
N VAL A 88 -22.24 -4.57 -8.87
CA VAL A 88 -22.29 -4.09 -7.48
C VAL A 88 -22.79 -5.22 -6.59
N ALA A 89 -21.87 -5.86 -5.88
CA ALA A 89 -22.13 -6.97 -4.98
C ALA A 89 -21.18 -6.90 -3.75
N PRO A 90 -21.32 -5.88 -2.88
CA PRO A 90 -20.41 -5.66 -1.75
C PRO A 90 -20.40 -6.78 -0.70
N THR A 91 -21.32 -7.74 -0.80
CA THR A 91 -21.40 -8.93 0.05
C THR A 91 -20.79 -10.19 -0.59
N TYR A 92 -20.38 -10.12 -1.86
CA TYR A 92 -19.83 -11.25 -2.58
C TYR A 92 -18.32 -11.24 -2.49
N ASP A 93 -17.76 -12.24 -1.82
CA ASP A 93 -16.32 -12.37 -1.63
C ASP A 93 -15.70 -13.21 -2.77
N VAL A 94 -14.60 -12.73 -3.34
CA VAL A 94 -13.87 -13.40 -4.43
C VAL A 94 -12.82 -14.31 -3.80
N ASN A 95 -13.01 -15.63 -3.90
CA ASN A 95 -12.05 -16.60 -3.40
C ASN A 95 -11.09 -17.06 -4.50
N LEU A 96 -9.80 -16.75 -4.33
CA LEU A 96 -8.68 -17.08 -5.22
C LEU A 96 -7.77 -18.18 -4.66
N GLU A 97 -8.22 -18.93 -3.65
CA GLU A 97 -7.51 -20.07 -3.07
C GLU A 97 -7.17 -21.15 -4.11
N ALA A 98 -5.96 -21.70 -4.00
CA ALA A 98 -5.39 -22.71 -4.89
C ALA A 98 -5.43 -22.33 -6.39
N MET A 99 -5.32 -21.04 -6.70
CA MET A 99 -5.25 -20.55 -8.09
C MET A 99 -3.83 -20.16 -8.49
N ASN A 100 -3.50 -20.35 -9.78
CA ASN A 100 -2.20 -19.98 -10.35
C ASN A 100 -2.40 -19.17 -11.63
N ASP A 101 -1.58 -18.14 -11.81
CA ASP A 101 -1.55 -17.27 -13.01
C ASP A 101 -2.91 -16.63 -13.30
N ILE A 102 -3.44 -15.89 -12.33
CA ILE A 102 -4.72 -15.20 -12.47
C ILE A 102 -4.51 -13.70 -12.58
N ARG A 103 -5.19 -13.10 -13.56
CA ARG A 103 -5.33 -11.64 -13.64
C ARG A 103 -6.81 -11.27 -13.51
N LEU A 104 -7.17 -10.62 -12.41
CA LEU A 104 -8.52 -10.14 -12.15
C LEU A 104 -8.61 -8.64 -12.43
N GLU A 105 -9.25 -8.25 -13.53
CA GLU A 105 -9.46 -6.86 -13.90
C GLU A 105 -10.88 -6.39 -13.60
N VAL A 106 -11.02 -5.61 -12.54
CA VAL A 106 -12.30 -5.15 -12.03
C VAL A 106 -12.49 -3.69 -12.43
N ASN A 107 -13.33 -3.41 -13.43
CA ASN A 107 -13.53 -2.04 -13.91
C ASN A 107 -14.77 -1.40 -13.27
N GLY A 108 -14.56 -0.52 -12.28
CA GLY A 108 -15.62 0.23 -11.60
C GLY A 108 -16.62 -0.61 -10.78
N SER A 109 -16.49 -1.94 -10.78
CA SER A 109 -17.32 -2.86 -10.01
C SER A 109 -16.95 -2.83 -8.52
N GLU A 110 -17.96 -3.05 -7.68
CA GLU A 110 -17.85 -3.13 -6.23
C GLU A 110 -18.15 -4.57 -5.78
N LEU A 111 -17.20 -5.17 -5.08
CA LEU A 111 -17.27 -6.54 -4.56
C LEU A 111 -16.98 -6.53 -3.07
N GLY A 112 -17.17 -7.67 -2.41
CA GLY A 112 -16.78 -7.89 -1.03
C GLY A 112 -15.26 -8.00 -0.89
N SER A 113 -14.81 -9.01 -0.16
CA SER A 113 -13.39 -9.23 0.10
C SER A 113 -12.77 -10.10 -1.00
N VAL A 114 -11.50 -9.84 -1.35
CA VAL A 114 -10.69 -10.81 -2.10
C VAL A 114 -9.92 -11.66 -1.09
N ILE A 115 -10.03 -12.98 -1.22
CA ILE A 115 -9.45 -13.94 -0.31
C ILE A 115 -8.41 -14.75 -1.07
N LEU A 116 -7.17 -14.74 -0.59
CA LEU A 116 -6.01 -15.44 -1.13
C LEU A 116 -5.60 -16.51 -0.11
N GLY A 117 -5.64 -17.78 -0.48
CA GLY A 117 -5.37 -18.89 0.45
C GLY A 117 -4.21 -19.78 0.02
N ASP A 118 -4.09 -20.94 0.66
CA ASP A 118 -3.07 -21.94 0.38
C ASP A 118 -2.98 -22.28 -1.12
N GLY A 119 -1.76 -22.47 -1.62
CA GLY A 119 -1.50 -22.82 -3.02
C GLY A 119 -1.74 -21.70 -4.05
N THR A 120 -2.02 -20.47 -3.60
CA THR A 120 -2.22 -19.32 -4.49
C THR A 120 -0.90 -18.74 -4.98
N GLN A 121 -0.75 -18.56 -6.30
CA GLN A 121 0.48 -18.05 -6.91
C GLN A 121 0.23 -17.15 -8.13
N ARG A 122 1.06 -16.11 -8.32
CA ARG A 122 1.08 -15.23 -9.51
C ARG A 122 -0.30 -14.67 -9.80
N ILE A 123 -0.76 -13.82 -8.88
CA ILE A 123 -2.06 -13.16 -8.93
C ILE A 123 -1.87 -11.67 -9.18
N GLU A 124 -2.60 -11.12 -10.14
CA GLU A 124 -2.66 -9.67 -10.37
C GLU A 124 -4.12 -9.21 -10.25
N ILE A 125 -4.39 -8.32 -9.30
CA ILE A 125 -5.70 -7.68 -9.09
C ILE A 125 -5.56 -6.23 -9.55
N VAL A 126 -6.38 -5.82 -10.53
CA VAL A 126 -6.30 -4.50 -11.15
C VAL A 126 -7.65 -3.79 -11.07
N GLY A 127 -7.68 -2.63 -10.43
CA GLY A 127 -8.89 -1.82 -10.31
C GLY A 127 -9.89 -2.35 -9.28
N GLY A 128 -11.11 -1.84 -9.34
CA GLY A 128 -12.23 -2.30 -8.54
C GLY A 128 -12.36 -1.62 -7.18
N ILE A 129 -13.52 -1.83 -6.57
CA ILE A 129 -13.84 -1.42 -5.19
C ILE A 129 -14.04 -2.70 -4.37
N PHE A 130 -13.27 -2.85 -3.30
CA PHE A 130 -13.33 -4.03 -2.44
C PHE A 130 -13.53 -3.63 -0.98
N ASN A 131 -14.10 -4.55 -0.19
CA ASN A 131 -14.10 -4.42 1.27
C ASN A 131 -12.68 -4.57 1.83
N SER A 132 -12.01 -5.66 1.44
CA SER A 132 -10.67 -5.98 1.93
C SER A 132 -9.95 -6.94 0.98
N VAL A 133 -8.63 -7.07 1.13
CA VAL A 133 -7.84 -8.16 0.56
C VAL A 133 -7.18 -8.93 1.69
N GLN A 134 -7.49 -10.21 1.80
CA GLN A 134 -7.07 -11.05 2.93
C GLN A 134 -6.24 -12.21 2.40
N PHE A 135 -5.03 -12.33 2.93
CA PHE A 135 -4.18 -13.49 2.79
C PHE A 135 -4.48 -14.39 3.99
N LEU A 136 -5.00 -15.59 3.74
CA LEU A 136 -5.35 -16.52 4.80
C LEU A 136 -4.08 -17.09 5.42
N GLU A 137 -4.15 -17.33 6.73
CA GLU A 137 -3.10 -18.07 7.43
C GLU A 137 -3.09 -19.52 6.95
N PRO A 138 -1.90 -20.12 6.73
CA PRO A 138 -1.79 -21.49 6.26
C PRO A 138 -2.50 -22.49 7.17
N SER A 139 -3.17 -23.46 6.56
CA SER A 139 -3.87 -24.49 7.32
C SER A 139 -2.90 -25.51 7.94
N PHE A 140 -3.07 -25.82 9.23
CA PHE A 140 -2.26 -26.83 9.91
C PHE A 140 -2.61 -28.24 9.41
N THR A 141 -1.67 -28.91 8.74
CA THR A 141 -1.68 -30.37 8.67
C THR A 141 -0.74 -30.94 9.74
N ILE A 142 -1.16 -32.03 10.40
CA ILE A 142 -0.48 -32.65 11.57
C ILE A 142 1.00 -33.04 11.28
N SER A 143 1.44 -32.99 10.03
CA SER A 143 2.77 -33.40 9.57
C SER A 143 3.57 -32.31 8.82
N GLY A 144 3.01 -31.12 8.57
CA GLY A 144 3.68 -30.04 7.82
C GLY A 144 4.14 -28.89 8.72
N SER A 145 5.17 -28.16 8.29
CA SER A 145 5.48 -26.86 8.89
C SER A 145 4.41 -25.87 8.43
N PRO A 146 3.87 -24.99 9.31
CA PRO A 146 2.94 -23.95 8.90
C PRO A 146 3.55 -22.96 7.90
N CYS A 147 4.87 -23.03 7.66
CA CYS A 147 5.60 -22.18 6.75
C CYS A 147 6.07 -22.93 5.47
N ASP A 148 5.35 -23.95 5.00
CA ASP A 148 5.74 -24.70 3.80
C ASP A 148 5.05 -24.18 2.51
N GLU A 149 3.90 -23.51 2.63
CA GLU A 149 3.07 -23.09 1.49
C GLU A 149 2.65 -21.61 1.59
N PRO A 150 3.56 -20.64 1.37
CA PRO A 150 3.20 -19.23 1.34
C PRO A 150 2.34 -18.89 0.12
N VAL A 151 1.55 -17.82 0.23
CA VAL A 151 0.99 -17.15 -0.96
C VAL A 151 2.14 -16.46 -1.70
N LEU A 152 2.24 -16.71 -3.01
CA LEU A 152 3.37 -16.26 -3.83
C LEU A 152 2.95 -15.25 -4.89
N ASP A 153 3.77 -14.22 -5.10
CA ASP A 153 3.69 -13.34 -6.28
C ASP A 153 2.30 -12.68 -6.43
N VAL A 154 2.01 -11.68 -5.60
CA VAL A 154 0.70 -10.98 -5.66
C VAL A 154 0.89 -9.50 -5.96
N GLY A 155 0.19 -8.99 -6.97
CA GLY A 155 0.05 -7.57 -7.26
C GLY A 155 -1.37 -7.07 -7.03
N ILE A 156 -1.51 -5.96 -6.31
CA ILE A 156 -2.77 -5.25 -6.07
C ILE A 156 -2.59 -3.82 -6.55
N VAL A 157 -3.26 -3.45 -7.63
CA VAL A 157 -2.94 -2.25 -8.39
C VAL A 157 -4.16 -1.42 -8.75
N GLY A 158 -4.14 -0.13 -8.42
CA GLY A 158 -5.18 0.80 -8.86
C GLY A 158 -6.57 0.56 -8.27
N SER A 159 -6.66 -0.13 -7.12
CA SER A 159 -7.92 -0.48 -6.46
C SER A 159 -8.31 0.55 -5.40
N LYS A 160 -9.62 0.65 -5.13
CA LYS A 160 -10.15 1.27 -3.91
C LYS A 160 -10.51 0.18 -2.92
N ILE A 161 -9.98 0.22 -1.71
CA ILE A 161 -10.24 -0.77 -0.67
C ILE A 161 -10.74 -0.06 0.57
N THR A 162 -11.99 -0.31 0.95
CA THR A 162 -12.64 0.37 2.07
C THR A 162 -13.19 -0.68 3.01
N ASN A 163 -12.52 -0.87 4.15
CA ASN A 163 -12.86 -1.90 5.13
C ASN A 163 -14.12 -1.53 5.95
N TRP A 164 -15.28 -1.48 5.30
CA TRP A 164 -16.56 -1.11 5.91
C TRP A 164 -17.13 -2.21 6.80
N ARG A 165 -16.72 -3.47 6.61
CA ARG A 165 -17.11 -4.59 7.50
C ARG A 165 -16.40 -4.56 8.85
N GLY A 166 -15.34 -3.75 8.98
CA GLY A 166 -14.63 -3.58 10.25
C GLY A 166 -13.70 -4.74 10.58
N ASP A 167 -13.09 -5.34 9.56
CA ASP A 167 -11.97 -6.27 9.73
C ASP A 167 -10.78 -5.54 10.40
N ASP A 168 -9.77 -6.27 10.86
CA ASP A 168 -8.65 -5.62 11.53
C ASP A 168 -7.86 -4.73 10.56
N ALA A 169 -7.70 -5.18 9.30
CA ALA A 169 -7.00 -4.46 8.25
C ALA A 169 -7.77 -4.47 6.92
N ALA A 170 -7.56 -3.43 6.09
CA ALA A 170 -8.07 -3.42 4.72
C ALA A 170 -7.27 -4.35 3.80
N ILE A 171 -5.94 -4.38 3.95
CA ILE A 171 -5.09 -5.45 3.44
C ILE A 171 -4.44 -6.18 4.62
N ASP A 172 -4.80 -7.44 4.81
CA ASP A 172 -4.23 -8.32 5.83
C ASP A 172 -3.31 -9.37 5.18
N ILE A 173 -2.00 -9.20 5.33
CA ILE A 173 -0.98 -10.06 4.76
C ILE A 173 -0.49 -11.05 5.80
N ARG A 174 -0.82 -12.32 5.57
CA ARG A 174 -0.40 -13.47 6.37
C ARG A 174 0.46 -14.38 5.52
N TYR A 175 1.72 -14.53 5.93
CA TYR A 175 2.69 -15.45 5.33
C TYR A 175 2.73 -15.43 3.79
N ALA A 176 3.05 -14.26 3.23
CA ALA A 176 3.14 -14.08 1.79
C ALA A 176 4.56 -13.72 1.35
N HIS A 177 4.90 -14.05 0.11
CA HIS A 177 6.20 -13.77 -0.48
C HIS A 177 6.05 -13.02 -1.81
N ARG A 178 6.75 -11.89 -1.95
CA ARG A 178 6.71 -10.99 -3.12
C ARG A 178 5.29 -10.45 -3.33
N VAL A 179 4.94 -9.45 -2.53
CA VAL A 179 3.66 -8.75 -2.60
C VAL A 179 3.90 -7.32 -3.05
N LEU A 180 3.17 -6.85 -4.05
CA LEU A 180 3.16 -5.47 -4.52
C LEU A 180 1.78 -4.84 -4.31
N ILE A 181 1.76 -3.70 -3.63
CA ILE A 181 0.58 -2.86 -3.41
C ILE A 181 0.91 -1.49 -4.02
N TRP A 182 0.30 -1.17 -5.17
CA TRP A 182 0.69 0.02 -5.94
C TRP A 182 -0.51 0.86 -6.39
N ALA A 183 -0.42 2.17 -6.16
CA ALA A 183 -1.38 3.16 -6.67
C ALA A 183 -2.82 2.89 -6.23
N ASN A 184 -3.02 2.45 -4.99
CA ASN A 184 -4.34 2.18 -4.41
C ASN A 184 -4.80 3.32 -3.49
N ASP A 185 -6.12 3.40 -3.30
CA ASP A 185 -6.79 4.20 -2.26
C ASP A 185 -7.33 3.24 -1.18
N ILE A 186 -6.73 3.25 0.01
CA ILE A 186 -6.98 2.23 1.05
C ILE A 186 -7.40 2.89 2.36
N GLU A 187 -8.63 2.63 2.77
CA GLU A 187 -9.23 3.19 3.97
C GLU A 187 -9.65 2.09 4.97
N SER A 188 -9.30 2.26 6.25
CA SER A 188 -9.62 1.28 7.29
C SER A 188 -9.82 1.90 8.69
N PRO A 189 -10.68 1.31 9.54
CA PRO A 189 -10.80 1.74 10.94
C PRO A 189 -9.54 1.57 11.81
N ARG A 190 -8.67 0.60 11.49
CA ARG A 190 -7.49 0.30 12.31
C ARG A 190 -6.21 0.28 11.49
N TYR A 191 -6.05 -0.66 10.56
CA TYR A 191 -4.89 -0.70 9.65
C TYR A 191 -5.32 -0.62 8.19
N SER A 192 -4.76 0.29 7.40
CA SER A 192 -4.83 0.18 5.94
C SER A 192 -4.09 -1.08 5.50
N ILE A 193 -2.88 -1.30 6.04
CA ILE A 193 -2.08 -2.49 5.77
C ILE A 193 -1.56 -3.08 7.08
N TYR A 194 -1.81 -4.37 7.27
CA TYR A 194 -1.17 -5.17 8.29
C TYR A 194 -0.43 -6.33 7.61
N ALA A 195 0.84 -6.52 7.96
CA ALA A 195 1.61 -7.69 7.58
C ALA A 195 2.20 -8.30 8.84
N GLY A 196 1.92 -9.59 9.07
CA GLY A 196 2.54 -10.34 10.14
C GLY A 196 1.72 -11.53 10.61
N ASN A 197 2.38 -12.47 11.28
CA ASN A 197 1.76 -13.74 11.64
C ASN A 197 1.82 -13.99 13.16
N GLY A 198 0.84 -14.72 13.68
CA GLY A 198 0.86 -15.17 15.08
C GLY A 198 1.74 -16.41 15.33
N PHE A 199 2.29 -17.04 14.28
CA PHE A 199 2.81 -18.41 14.35
C PHE A 199 4.29 -18.57 13.96
N GLY A 200 5.05 -17.47 13.88
CA GLY A 200 6.50 -17.52 13.64
C GLY A 200 6.93 -17.74 12.18
N CYS A 201 6.00 -17.65 11.23
CA CYS A 201 6.34 -17.55 9.81
C CYS A 201 6.51 -16.08 9.42
N GLU A 202 7.54 -15.75 8.65
CA GLU A 202 7.80 -14.38 8.20
C GLU A 202 7.14 -14.12 6.84
N SER A 203 6.58 -12.93 6.62
CA SER A 203 6.24 -12.49 5.25
C SER A 203 7.48 -11.88 4.60
N GLU A 204 7.67 -12.08 3.29
CA GLU A 204 8.90 -11.73 2.59
C GLU A 204 8.63 -10.81 1.40
N TYR A 205 9.45 -9.76 1.26
CA TYR A 205 9.40 -8.79 0.16
C TYR A 205 8.00 -8.19 -0.05
N VAL A 206 7.61 -7.30 0.86
CA VAL A 206 6.37 -6.52 0.78
C VAL A 206 6.67 -5.11 0.26
N GLY A 207 6.15 -4.79 -0.93
CA GLY A 207 6.34 -3.52 -1.61
C GLY A 207 5.06 -2.70 -1.62
N VAL A 208 5.14 -1.44 -1.18
CA VAL A 208 4.01 -0.52 -1.04
C VAL A 208 4.40 0.80 -1.68
N PHE A 209 3.81 1.14 -2.82
CA PHE A 209 4.24 2.25 -3.66
C PHE A 209 3.08 3.17 -4.03
N GLU A 210 3.28 4.48 -3.92
CA GLU A 210 2.36 5.50 -4.48
C GLU A 210 0.89 5.32 -4.05
N ASN A 211 0.64 4.78 -2.86
CA ASN A 211 -0.71 4.59 -2.34
C ASN A 211 -1.15 5.77 -1.48
N ASP A 212 -2.45 6.02 -1.44
CA ASP A 212 -3.11 6.84 -0.43
C ASP A 212 -3.71 5.92 0.64
N LEU A 213 -3.14 5.97 1.85
CA LEU A 213 -3.47 5.08 2.96
C LEU A 213 -4.07 5.88 4.10
N ILE A 214 -5.31 5.58 4.48
CA ILE A 214 -6.04 6.28 5.53
C ILE A 214 -6.49 5.28 6.60
N SER A 215 -6.01 5.49 7.83
CA SER A 215 -6.64 4.90 9.02
C SER A 215 -7.50 5.96 9.70
N TYR A 216 -8.74 5.65 10.09
CA TYR A 216 -9.64 6.60 10.75
C TYR A 216 -10.24 6.07 12.05
N GLN A 217 -10.55 6.97 12.98
CA GLN A 217 -11.10 6.59 14.27
C GLN A 217 -12.52 6.01 14.15
N THR A 218 -12.70 4.78 14.64
CA THR A 218 -14.02 4.20 14.91
C THR A 218 -14.18 3.92 16.40
N VAL A 219 -15.37 4.21 16.95
CA VAL A 219 -15.68 4.03 18.37
C VAL A 219 -15.49 2.57 18.78
N GLY A 220 -14.70 2.32 19.83
CA GLY A 220 -14.55 1.00 20.44
C GLY A 220 -13.38 0.14 19.96
N LEU A 221 -12.65 0.56 18.91
CA LEU A 221 -11.42 -0.13 18.48
C LEU A 221 -10.17 0.52 19.07
N GLN A 222 -9.23 -0.31 19.54
CA GLN A 222 -7.93 0.19 20.00
C GLN A 222 -7.07 0.59 18.81
N ARG A 223 -6.68 1.88 18.81
CA ARG A 223 -5.81 2.51 17.81
C ARG A 223 -4.55 1.70 17.60
N GLU A 224 -4.02 1.64 16.37
CA GLU A 224 -2.71 1.03 16.15
C GLU A 224 -1.85 1.79 15.14
N SER A 225 -2.06 1.63 13.82
CA SER A 225 -1.30 2.37 12.80
C SER A 225 -1.88 2.27 11.38
N THR A 226 -1.48 3.17 10.48
CA THR A 226 -1.84 3.07 9.05
C THR A 226 -1.24 1.81 8.41
N VAL A 227 0.07 1.63 8.60
CA VAL A 227 0.82 0.45 8.16
C VAL A 227 1.49 -0.19 9.37
N ARG A 228 1.34 -1.51 9.51
CA ARG A 228 2.00 -2.29 10.57
C ARG A 228 2.70 -3.51 9.98
N LEU A 229 4.00 -3.64 10.27
CA LEU A 229 4.82 -4.79 9.92
C LEU A 229 5.25 -5.51 11.19
N ILE A 230 4.99 -6.81 11.26
CA ILE A 230 5.45 -7.72 12.30
C ILE A 230 6.01 -8.95 11.60
N ASP A 231 7.23 -9.37 11.95
CA ASP A 231 7.89 -10.53 11.35
C ASP A 231 7.95 -10.46 9.81
N VAL A 232 8.40 -9.31 9.27
CA VAL A 232 8.56 -9.08 7.83
C VAL A 232 10.04 -9.04 7.43
N LEU A 233 10.42 -9.92 6.50
CA LEU A 233 11.73 -9.96 5.87
C LEU A 233 11.72 -9.19 4.55
N GLY A 234 12.27 -7.99 4.56
CA GLY A 234 12.33 -7.15 3.38
C GLY A 234 11.00 -6.44 3.12
N SER A 235 11.02 -5.12 3.17
CA SER A 235 9.92 -4.30 2.68
C SER A 235 10.40 -2.98 2.10
N VAL A 236 9.61 -2.44 1.18
CA VAL A 236 9.85 -1.11 0.61
C VAL A 236 8.54 -0.34 0.65
N LEU A 237 8.54 0.79 1.35
CA LEU A 237 7.48 1.78 1.34
C LEU A 237 8.00 3.05 0.67
N GLU A 238 7.50 3.36 -0.52
CA GLU A 238 7.98 4.51 -1.29
C GLU A 238 6.84 5.38 -1.81
N ARG A 239 6.99 6.70 -1.65
CA ARG A 239 6.08 7.70 -2.25
C ARG A 239 4.60 7.52 -1.87
N ASN A 240 4.32 6.95 -0.70
CA ASN A 240 2.95 6.80 -0.21
C ASN A 240 2.54 8.01 0.64
N THR A 241 1.24 8.28 0.69
CA THR A 241 0.63 9.12 1.72
C THR A 241 0.05 8.23 2.82
N LEU A 242 0.49 8.39 4.06
CA LEU A 242 -0.07 7.69 5.21
C LEU A 242 -0.75 8.71 6.13
N THR A 243 -2.05 8.59 6.31
CA THR A 243 -2.85 9.52 7.11
C THR A 243 -3.59 8.79 8.22
N ASN A 244 -3.57 9.38 9.41
CA ASN A 244 -4.45 9.00 10.50
C ASN A 244 -5.52 10.10 10.68
N GLU A 245 -6.77 9.86 10.29
CA GLU A 245 -7.86 10.85 10.34
C GLU A 245 -8.76 10.74 11.58
N GLY A 246 -9.29 11.89 12.02
CA GLY A 246 -10.35 11.95 13.02
C GLY A 246 -9.91 11.78 14.48
N PHE A 247 -8.61 11.66 14.74
CA PHE A 247 -8.07 11.44 16.08
C PHE A 247 -7.81 12.75 16.85
N THR A 248 -8.02 12.73 18.16
CA THR A 248 -7.54 13.80 19.06
C THR A 248 -6.06 13.60 19.42
N THR A 249 -5.38 14.65 19.89
CA THR A 249 -3.92 14.64 20.15
C THR A 249 -3.45 13.60 21.16
N GLU A 250 -4.31 13.16 22.09
CA GLU A 250 -3.98 12.11 23.08
C GLU A 250 -4.14 10.69 22.51
N GLU A 251 -4.65 10.58 21.28
CA GLU A 251 -5.20 9.35 20.73
C GLU A 251 -4.50 8.84 19.48
N ILE A 252 -3.65 9.67 18.89
CA ILE A 252 -2.87 9.32 17.72
C ILE A 252 -1.70 8.42 18.13
N LYS A 253 -1.57 7.27 17.45
CA LYS A 253 -0.38 6.42 17.51
C LYS A 253 0.57 6.74 16.36
N HIS A 254 0.84 5.79 15.47
CA HIS A 254 1.87 5.90 14.44
C HIS A 254 1.26 5.68 13.06
N ASN A 255 1.77 6.32 12.02
CA ASN A 255 1.45 5.95 10.65
C ASN A 255 2.15 4.65 10.27
N TYR A 256 3.40 4.47 10.71
CA TYR A 256 4.24 3.34 10.34
C TYR A 256 4.82 2.65 11.57
N ARG A 257 4.62 1.33 11.69
CA ARG A 257 5.13 0.53 12.81
C ARG A 257 5.82 -0.73 12.35
N VAL A 258 6.95 -1.03 12.98
CA VAL A 258 7.73 -2.23 12.75
C VAL A 258 8.04 -2.93 14.07
N HIS A 259 7.72 -4.23 14.16
CA HIS A 259 7.87 -5.08 15.33
C HIS A 259 8.34 -6.50 14.98
N GLY A 260 8.53 -7.33 16.00
CA GLY A 260 8.88 -8.75 15.86
C GLY A 260 10.32 -8.94 15.39
N SER A 261 10.54 -9.90 14.50
CA SER A 261 11.84 -10.21 13.87
C SER A 261 12.08 -9.47 12.54
N SER A 262 11.28 -8.42 12.27
CA SER A 262 11.32 -7.72 10.99
C SER A 262 12.70 -7.14 10.66
N ARG A 263 13.17 -7.32 9.42
CA ARG A 263 14.50 -6.89 8.98
C ARG A 263 14.55 -6.48 7.51
N PHE A 264 15.51 -5.62 7.15
CA PHE A 264 15.71 -5.07 5.80
C PHE A 264 14.52 -4.23 5.28
N ASN A 265 13.96 -3.37 6.13
CA ASN A 265 12.83 -2.54 5.75
C ASN A 265 13.29 -1.14 5.35
N HIS A 266 12.74 -0.65 4.25
CA HIS A 266 13.03 0.66 3.69
C HIS A 266 11.75 1.48 3.59
N ALA A 267 11.77 2.70 4.10
CA ALA A 267 10.69 3.66 3.92
C ALA A 267 11.26 5.01 3.51
N PHE A 268 10.91 5.49 2.33
CA PHE A 268 11.43 6.75 1.80
C PHE A 268 10.47 7.51 0.90
N ASP A 269 10.70 8.82 0.82
CA ASP A 269 9.87 9.76 0.06
C ASP A 269 8.37 9.68 0.38
N ASN A 270 8.00 9.15 1.56
CA ASN A 270 6.61 9.08 1.99
C ASN A 270 6.20 10.39 2.67
N TYR A 271 4.90 10.65 2.62
CA TYR A 271 4.25 11.73 3.35
C TYR A 271 3.41 11.14 4.49
N LEU A 272 3.79 11.43 5.73
CA LEU A 272 3.12 10.96 6.94
C LEU A 272 2.34 12.11 7.55
N ASN A 273 1.03 11.96 7.67
CA ASN A 273 0.14 12.96 8.22
C ASN A 273 -0.55 12.45 9.50
N ASN A 274 -0.51 13.33 10.51
CA ASN A 274 -1.20 13.16 11.78
C ASN A 274 -0.79 11.87 12.52
N GLY A 275 0.50 11.61 12.60
CA GLY A 275 1.07 10.48 13.30
C GLY A 275 2.59 10.47 13.19
N GLY A 276 3.20 9.41 13.73
CA GLY A 276 4.64 9.22 13.69
C GLY A 276 5.07 7.82 13.28
N VAL A 277 6.28 7.46 13.65
CA VAL A 277 6.87 6.15 13.39
C VAL A 277 7.23 5.48 14.71
N ALA A 278 7.03 4.16 14.82
CA ALA A 278 7.56 3.37 15.92
C ALA A 278 8.27 2.11 15.43
N ILE A 279 9.52 1.93 15.85
CA ILE A 279 10.36 0.80 15.49
C ILE A 279 10.82 0.07 16.76
N GLY A 280 10.51 -1.22 16.82
CA GLY A 280 10.99 -2.11 17.87
C GLY A 280 10.46 -1.74 19.25
N THR A 281 9.25 -1.17 19.37
CA THR A 281 8.71 -0.71 20.67
C THR A 281 7.70 -1.67 21.30
N CYS A 282 7.57 -2.89 20.80
CA CYS A 282 6.61 -3.84 21.35
C CYS A 282 7.13 -4.41 22.67
N THR A 283 6.23 -4.52 23.65
CA THR A 283 6.56 -5.18 24.91
C THR A 283 6.60 -6.70 24.72
N ALA A 284 7.47 -7.38 25.48
CA ALA A 284 7.63 -8.84 25.44
C ALA A 284 6.30 -9.61 25.59
N SER A 285 5.35 -9.08 26.35
CA SER A 285 4.03 -9.65 26.57
C SER A 285 3.08 -9.55 25.37
N THR A 286 3.41 -8.76 24.35
CA THR A 286 2.50 -8.40 23.25
C THR A 286 2.96 -8.92 21.90
N CYS A 287 4.28 -8.91 21.62
CA CYS A 287 4.83 -9.40 20.35
C CYS A 287 6.07 -10.30 20.55
N GLY A 288 6.34 -10.78 21.77
CA GLY A 288 7.65 -11.36 22.09
C GLY A 288 8.75 -10.28 22.17
N VAL A 289 10.01 -10.71 22.23
CA VAL A 289 11.14 -9.78 22.25
C VAL A 289 11.40 -9.30 20.82
N ASP A 290 11.02 -8.05 20.52
CA ASP A 290 11.38 -7.39 19.27
C ASP A 290 12.89 -7.54 19.01
N ALA A 291 13.22 -8.10 17.85
CA ALA A 291 14.56 -8.33 17.34
C ALA A 291 14.71 -7.68 15.96
N VAL A 292 14.25 -6.44 15.86
CA VAL A 292 14.22 -5.69 14.60
C VAL A 292 15.65 -5.34 14.17
N SER A 293 15.95 -5.40 12.88
CA SER A 293 17.26 -4.99 12.36
C SER A 293 17.14 -4.32 10.99
N ASP A 294 18.19 -3.62 10.57
CA ASP A 294 18.35 -3.09 9.21
C ASP A 294 17.15 -2.26 8.75
N GLN A 295 16.80 -1.25 9.55
CA GLN A 295 15.71 -0.33 9.26
C GLN A 295 16.25 0.94 8.62
N HIS A 296 15.73 1.31 7.46
CA HIS A 296 16.15 2.49 6.71
C HIS A 296 14.95 3.41 6.51
N PHE A 297 15.04 4.61 7.07
CA PHE A 297 14.00 5.62 7.00
C PHE A 297 14.60 6.94 6.53
N HIS A 298 14.40 7.31 5.28
CA HIS A 298 15.04 8.49 4.71
C HIS A 298 14.16 9.32 3.82
N THR A 299 14.43 10.62 3.73
CA THR A 299 13.73 11.54 2.81
C THR A 299 12.20 11.61 2.95
N ASN A 300 11.66 11.16 4.07
CA ASN A 300 10.23 11.26 4.35
C ASN A 300 9.88 12.65 4.89
N VAL A 301 8.64 13.07 4.63
CA VAL A 301 8.04 14.27 5.20
C VAL A 301 6.99 13.86 6.21
N THR A 302 7.09 14.39 7.42
CA THR A 302 6.14 14.13 8.51
C THR A 302 5.48 15.43 8.94
N CYS A 303 4.15 15.47 8.83
CA CYS A 303 3.31 16.55 9.32
C CYS A 303 2.57 16.07 10.55
N ASN A 304 3.00 16.53 11.73
CA ASN A 304 2.58 15.90 12.96
C ASN A 304 2.25 16.89 14.08
N THR A 305 1.06 16.71 14.64
CA THR A 305 0.61 17.35 15.88
C THR A 305 0.54 16.36 17.06
N ALA A 306 0.83 15.09 16.80
CA ALA A 306 0.76 13.98 17.74
C ALA A 306 1.97 13.92 18.71
N PRO A 307 1.88 13.08 19.77
CA PRO A 307 2.86 13.06 20.84
C PRO A 307 4.07 12.15 20.56
N GLU A 308 4.26 11.62 19.35
CA GLU A 308 5.51 10.93 18.98
C GLU A 308 5.78 11.16 17.49
N LEU A 309 6.96 11.68 17.13
CA LEU A 309 7.41 11.85 15.73
C LEU A 309 8.03 10.57 15.19
N PHE A 310 9.13 10.14 15.81
CA PHE A 310 9.84 8.93 15.43
C PHE A 310 10.46 8.30 16.67
N LYS A 311 9.93 7.14 17.06
CA LYS A 311 10.39 6.40 18.24
C LYS A 311 11.08 5.12 17.81
N VAL A 312 12.29 4.91 18.31
CA VAL A 312 13.04 3.67 18.07
C VAL A 312 13.63 3.17 19.37
N HIS A 313 13.55 1.86 19.63
CA HIS A 313 14.01 1.30 20.90
C HIS A 313 15.40 0.67 20.78
N ARG A 314 16.35 1.14 21.60
CA ARG A 314 17.76 0.75 21.52
C ARG A 314 17.99 -0.76 21.58
N THR A 315 17.40 -1.44 22.56
CA THR A 315 17.72 -2.85 22.84
C THR A 315 16.92 -3.82 21.97
N GLN A 316 16.03 -3.29 21.12
CA GLN A 316 15.11 -4.06 20.28
C GLN A 316 15.36 -3.78 18.80
N THR A 317 16.31 -2.89 18.48
CA THR A 317 16.68 -2.53 17.11
C THR A 317 18.20 -2.56 16.96
N SER A 318 18.71 -3.49 16.15
CA SER A 318 20.16 -3.69 16.02
C SER A 318 20.82 -2.64 15.11
N TYR A 319 20.16 -2.31 13.99
CA TYR A 319 20.62 -1.36 12.99
C TYR A 319 19.48 -0.46 12.54
N ALA A 320 19.74 0.85 12.51
CA ALA A 320 18.81 1.85 12.02
C ALA A 320 19.56 2.96 11.30
N THR A 321 19.05 3.35 10.13
CA THR A 321 19.49 4.52 9.37
C THR A 321 18.31 5.46 9.25
N VAL A 322 18.38 6.63 9.91
CA VAL A 322 17.34 7.65 9.86
C VAL A 322 17.96 8.95 9.37
N THR A 323 17.79 9.28 8.09
CA THR A 323 18.53 10.38 7.46
C THR A 323 17.68 11.25 6.54
N ASN A 324 18.02 12.54 6.44
CA ASN A 324 17.41 13.48 5.48
C ASN A 324 15.87 13.60 5.60
N ASN A 325 15.28 13.31 6.75
CA ASN A 325 13.83 13.45 6.93
C ASN A 325 13.48 14.88 7.38
N LEU A 326 12.27 15.33 7.02
CA LEU A 326 11.74 16.63 7.40
C LEU A 326 10.46 16.45 8.23
N ALA A 327 10.42 17.02 9.42
CA ALA A 327 9.21 17.11 10.23
C ALA A 327 8.75 18.57 10.36
N TYR A 328 7.46 18.80 10.13
CA TYR A 328 6.76 20.01 10.54
C TYR A 328 6.03 19.71 11.85
N SER A 329 6.51 20.28 12.96
CA SER A 329 5.93 20.06 14.28
C SER A 329 6.28 21.18 15.25
N ASP A 330 5.28 21.66 15.99
CA ASP A 330 5.48 22.59 17.11
C ASP A 330 5.66 21.87 18.46
N THR A 331 5.44 20.55 18.48
CA THR A 331 5.48 19.74 19.71
C THR A 331 6.88 19.23 20.01
N TRP A 332 7.68 18.99 18.97
CA TRP A 332 8.97 18.31 19.07
C TRP A 332 10.10 19.18 18.59
N SER A 333 11.23 19.16 19.30
CA SER A 333 12.46 19.84 18.87
C SER A 333 13.49 18.90 18.25
N SER A 334 13.24 17.58 18.29
CA SER A 334 14.13 16.54 17.76
C SER A 334 13.31 15.55 16.93
N TYR A 335 13.87 15.13 15.80
CA TYR A 335 13.17 14.20 14.90
C TYR A 335 13.05 12.80 15.51
N VAL A 336 14.14 12.28 16.09
CA VAL A 336 14.22 10.92 16.65
C VAL A 336 14.24 10.94 18.17
N GLU A 337 13.35 10.15 18.77
CA GLU A 337 13.41 9.75 20.17
C GLU A 337 13.96 8.31 20.27
N ILE A 338 14.99 8.14 21.12
CA ILE A 338 15.59 6.83 21.37
C ILE A 338 15.12 6.32 22.73
N GLY A 339 14.32 5.27 22.72
CA GLY A 339 13.84 4.57 23.91
C GLY A 339 14.83 3.52 24.43
N GLY A 340 14.61 3.09 25.68
CA GLY A 340 15.35 2.01 26.32
C GLY A 340 16.57 2.47 27.14
N PRO A 341 17.18 1.57 27.93
CA PRO A 341 18.32 1.90 28.78
C PRO A 341 19.57 2.27 27.97
N GLY A 342 20.37 3.21 28.50
CA GLY A 342 21.62 3.70 27.89
C GLY A 342 21.53 5.16 27.42
N SER A 343 22.68 5.74 27.05
CA SER A 343 22.76 7.14 26.59
C SER A 343 23.28 7.24 25.15
N GLY A 344 22.78 8.21 24.38
CA GLY A 344 23.28 8.56 23.05
C GLY A 344 22.87 7.60 21.92
N VAL A 345 23.24 7.88 20.67
CA VAL A 345 22.91 7.00 19.54
C VAL A 345 23.81 5.75 19.54
N PRO A 346 23.29 4.52 19.39
CA PRO A 346 24.11 3.32 19.18
C PRO A 346 25.09 3.50 18.02
N THR A 347 26.31 2.96 18.14
CA THR A 347 27.35 3.11 17.09
C THR A 347 27.02 2.39 15.79
N SER A 348 26.12 1.40 15.83
CA SER A 348 25.60 0.70 14.65
C SER A 348 24.51 1.49 13.92
N TRP A 349 24.04 2.61 14.48
CA TRP A 349 22.99 3.42 13.90
C TRP A 349 23.56 4.68 13.25
N THR A 350 22.89 5.13 12.20
CA THR A 350 23.17 6.42 11.55
C THR A 350 21.95 7.30 11.69
N ILE A 351 22.09 8.43 12.40
CA ILE A 351 21.06 9.46 12.49
C ILE A 351 21.72 10.78 12.13
N SER A 352 21.35 11.35 10.98
CA SER A 352 21.94 12.60 10.49
C SER A 352 20.97 13.37 9.60
N ASP A 353 21.19 14.67 9.45
CA ASP A 353 20.53 15.50 8.44
C ASP A 353 18.99 15.52 8.51
N ASN A 354 18.41 15.13 9.65
CA ASN A 354 16.98 15.26 9.90
C ASN A 354 16.68 16.66 10.43
N SER A 355 15.60 17.26 9.94
CA SER A 355 15.18 18.60 10.32
C SER A 355 13.81 18.57 10.97
N VAL A 356 13.64 19.35 12.04
CA VAL A 356 12.33 19.70 12.59
C VAL A 356 12.16 21.19 12.46
N VAL A 357 11.09 21.60 11.80
CA VAL A 357 10.72 23.01 11.60
C VAL A 357 9.35 23.26 12.21
N ALA A 358 9.04 24.53 12.46
CA ALA A 358 7.73 24.94 12.96
C ALA A 358 6.61 24.40 12.08
N PHE A 359 5.49 24.05 12.70
CA PHE A 359 4.35 23.54 11.96
C PHE A 359 3.83 24.59 10.99
N ASP A 360 3.67 24.18 9.73
CA ASP A 360 3.17 25.03 8.66
C ASP A 360 1.92 24.37 8.06
N ALA A 361 0.74 24.90 8.35
CA ALA A 361 -0.52 24.38 7.84
C ALA A 361 -0.67 24.51 6.31
N VAL A 362 0.15 25.33 5.66
CA VAL A 362 0.18 25.47 4.19
C VAL A 362 1.12 24.44 3.57
N ALA A 363 2.27 24.17 4.19
CA ALA A 363 3.22 23.14 3.75
C ALA A 363 2.84 21.72 4.21
N CYS A 364 1.95 21.62 5.20
CA CYS A 364 1.23 20.42 5.59
C CYS A 364 -0.23 20.48 5.10
N PRO A 365 -0.47 20.59 3.79
CA PRO A 365 -1.83 20.45 3.31
C PRO A 365 -2.33 19.05 3.70
N LEU A 366 -3.64 18.94 3.93
CA LEU A 366 -4.32 17.65 3.84
C LEU A 366 -3.79 16.94 2.58
N PRO A 367 -3.56 15.61 2.62
CA PRO A 367 -2.84 14.85 1.62
C PRO A 367 -3.02 15.35 0.20
N PHE A 368 -1.98 15.21 -0.63
CA PHE A 368 -2.16 15.15 -2.08
C PHE A 368 -3.33 14.19 -2.34
N ARG A 369 -4.55 14.71 -2.49
CA ARG A 369 -5.61 14.01 -3.18
C ARG A 369 -5.13 14.08 -4.62
N GLY A 370 -4.24 13.16 -4.97
CA GLY A 370 -4.06 12.77 -6.35
C GLY A 370 -5.47 12.70 -6.92
N SER A 371 -5.73 13.59 -7.88
CA SER A 371 -7.02 13.78 -8.50
C SER A 371 -7.77 12.45 -8.54
N SER A 372 -8.91 12.40 -7.86
CA SER A 372 -9.93 11.38 -8.01
C SER A 372 -9.78 10.69 -9.35
N TYR A 373 -9.38 9.41 -9.34
CA TYR A 373 -9.61 8.54 -10.47
C TYR A 373 -11.11 8.62 -10.74
N ALA A 374 -11.48 9.43 -11.72
CA ALA A 374 -12.84 9.53 -12.17
C ALA A 374 -13.19 8.15 -12.78
N PRO A 375 -14.35 7.58 -12.44
CA PRO A 375 -14.74 6.22 -12.83
C PRO A 375 -14.73 6.00 -14.35
#